data_AF-A0A7C5NQN8-F1
#
_entry.id   AF-A0A7C5NQN8-F1
#
_cell.length_a   1.000
_cell.length_b   1.000
_cell.length_c   1.000
_cell.angle_alpha   90.00
_cell.angle_beta   90.00
_cell.angle_gamma   90.00
#
_symmetry.space_group_name_H-M   'P 1'
#
loop_
_entity.id
_entity.type
_entity.pdbx_description
1 polymer ?
#
loop_
_entity_poly.entity_id
_entity_poly.type
_entity_poly.pdbx_seq_one_letter_code
_entity_poly.pdbx_strand_id
1 'polypeptide(L)'
;MRSQRLNFRIFDILLACCLLLLVLRSTMNTAASFTDTASHRVLLQAGTWPSPTPSPAAMPGCTRSHGYWKNHPLQWPVESLELAGETWLQEDLLAVLGTPPSGDASLILAHQLIAALLNLANDVSFQTIEPKLLRAQAWLATYPPGSDPPEEARQEGIALALVLE
;
A
#
# COMPACT_ATOMS: atom_id res chain seq x y z
N MET A 1 -4.72 14.63 -51.51
CA MET A 1 -5.70 13.65 -50.95
C MET A 1 -5.07 12.36 -50.37
N ARG A 2 -3.75 12.34 -50.01
CA ARG A 2 -3.09 11.17 -49.39
C ARG A 2 -2.91 11.26 -47.86
N SER A 3 -2.91 12.46 -47.27
CA SER A 3 -2.68 12.67 -45.83
C SER A 3 -3.88 12.28 -44.94
N GLN A 4 -5.11 12.46 -45.41
CA GLN A 4 -6.33 12.13 -44.67
C GLN A 4 -6.54 10.62 -44.45
N ARG A 5 -6.00 9.77 -45.34
CA ARG A 5 -6.12 8.30 -45.22
C ARG A 5 -5.14 7.70 -44.22
N LEU A 6 -4.05 8.40 -43.87
CA LEU A 6 -3.06 7.92 -42.90
C LEU A 6 -3.51 8.21 -41.46
N ASN A 7 -4.11 9.38 -41.22
CA ASN A 7 -4.62 9.77 -39.90
C ASN A 7 -5.78 8.89 -39.42
N PHE A 8 -6.68 8.49 -40.33
CA PHE A 8 -7.79 7.59 -39.99
C PHE A 8 -7.29 6.20 -39.57
N ARG A 9 -6.26 5.69 -40.27
CA ARG A 9 -5.62 4.40 -39.96
C ARG A 9 -4.87 4.42 -38.62
N ILE A 10 -4.24 5.54 -38.28
CA ILE A 10 -3.53 5.71 -36.99
C ILE A 10 -4.53 5.79 -35.83
N PHE A 11 -5.66 6.48 -36.00
CA PHE A 11 -6.70 6.56 -34.97
C PHE A 11 -7.37 5.21 -34.72
N ASP A 12 -7.62 4.43 -35.78
CA ASP A 12 -8.14 3.05 -35.67
C ASP A 12 -7.15 2.12 -34.96
N ILE A 13 -5.84 2.24 -35.23
CA ILE A 13 -4.79 1.44 -34.57
C ILE A 13 -4.67 1.83 -33.10
N LEU A 14 -4.74 3.12 -32.75
CA LEU A 14 -4.67 3.59 -31.36
C LEU A 14 -5.92 3.18 -30.57
N LEU A 15 -7.12 3.26 -31.17
CA LEU A 15 -8.36 2.83 -30.54
C LEU A 15 -8.40 1.30 -30.35
N ALA A 16 -7.93 0.53 -31.33
CA ALA A 16 -7.80 -0.92 -31.21
C ALA A 16 -6.75 -1.31 -30.15
N CYS A 17 -5.65 -0.58 -30.04
CA CYS A 17 -4.63 -0.79 -29.01
C CYS A 17 -5.18 -0.44 -27.61
N CYS A 18 -5.95 0.64 -27.49
CA CYS A 18 -6.59 1.05 -26.23
C CYS A 18 -7.64 0.02 -25.78
N LEU A 19 -8.46 -0.50 -26.70
CA LEU A 19 -9.42 -1.57 -26.41
C LEU A 19 -8.72 -2.89 -26.05
N LEU A 20 -7.61 -3.22 -26.70
CA LEU A 20 -6.80 -4.42 -26.37
C LEU A 20 -6.15 -4.30 -24.98
N LEU A 21 -5.65 -3.12 -24.61
CA LEU A 21 -5.08 -2.84 -23.29
C LEU A 21 -6.13 -2.85 -22.18
N LEU A 22 -7.37 -2.41 -22.47
CA LEU A 22 -8.50 -2.48 -21.54
C LEU A 22 -8.99 -3.93 -21.35
N VAL A 23 -9.00 -4.75 -22.41
CA VAL A 23 -9.36 -6.18 -22.32
C VAL A 23 -8.28 -6.98 -21.57
N LEU A 24 -7.00 -6.66 -21.71
CA LEU A 24 -5.91 -7.28 -20.95
C LEU A 24 -5.96 -6.96 -19.44
N ARG A 25 -6.47 -5.78 -19.04
CA ARG A 25 -6.74 -5.47 -17.62
C ARG A 25 -7.91 -6.27 -17.03
N SER A 26 -8.77 -6.85 -17.86
CA SER A 26 -10.02 -7.48 -17.44
C SER A 26 -9.90 -9.00 -17.20
N THR A 27 -8.76 -9.62 -17.51
CA THR A 27 -8.59 -11.10 -17.47
C THR A 27 -7.68 -11.62 -16.36
N MET A 28 -7.16 -10.75 -15.48
CA MET A 28 -6.32 -11.16 -14.34
C MET A 28 -7.13 -11.26 -13.06
N ASN A 29 -8.20 -12.05 -13.06
CA ASN A 29 -8.82 -12.49 -11.81
C ASN A 29 -9.37 -13.91 -11.97
N THR A 30 -8.47 -14.86 -12.15
CA THR A 30 -8.80 -16.29 -12.07
C THR A 30 -8.16 -16.83 -10.80
N ALA A 31 -8.93 -16.80 -9.71
CA ALA A 31 -8.59 -17.54 -8.51
C ALA A 31 -8.61 -19.04 -8.87
N ALA A 32 -7.44 -19.67 -8.94
CA ALA A 32 -7.34 -21.12 -9.06
C ALA A 32 -7.72 -21.72 -7.70
N SER A 33 -8.93 -22.25 -7.58
CA SER A 33 -9.30 -23.15 -6.48
C SER A 33 -8.79 -24.55 -6.81
N PHE A 34 -7.78 -25.01 -6.08
CA PHE A 34 -7.29 -26.39 -6.19
C PHE A 34 -8.19 -27.29 -5.31
N THR A 35 -9.08 -28.05 -5.93
CA THR A 35 -9.80 -29.15 -5.27
C THR A 35 -8.99 -30.43 -5.46
N ASP A 36 -8.23 -30.83 -4.44
CA ASP A 36 -7.61 -32.15 -4.41
C ASP A 36 -8.60 -33.16 -3.81
N THR A 37 -9.20 -33.97 -4.69
CA THR A 37 -10.01 -35.11 -4.27
C THR A 37 -9.09 -36.31 -4.13
N ALA A 38 -8.94 -36.74 -2.88
CA ALA A 38 -8.16 -37.87 -2.41
C ALA A 38 -8.17 -39.11 -3.33
N SER A 39 -6.98 -39.72 -3.52
CA SER A 39 -6.75 -41.17 -3.45
C SER A 39 -5.27 -41.54 -3.58
N HIS A 40 -4.52 -41.45 -2.48
CA HIS A 40 -3.51 -42.46 -2.14
C HIS A 40 -3.13 -42.34 -0.67
N ARG A 41 -3.44 -43.35 0.14
CA ARG A 41 -2.90 -43.44 1.50
C ARG A 41 -1.40 -43.71 1.40
N VAL A 42 -0.58 -42.69 1.63
CA VAL A 42 0.80 -42.86 2.08
C VAL A 42 0.82 -42.44 3.55
N LEU A 43 0.90 -43.42 4.45
CA LEU A 43 1.09 -43.19 5.87
C LEU A 43 2.53 -42.73 6.10
N LEU A 44 2.75 -41.42 6.17
CA LEU A 44 3.97 -40.84 6.74
C LEU A 44 3.64 -40.35 8.15
N GLN A 45 4.35 -40.96 9.10
CA GLN A 45 4.32 -40.73 10.54
C GLN A 45 4.39 -39.23 10.88
N ALA A 46 3.59 -38.79 11.86
CA ALA A 46 3.63 -37.44 12.41
C ALA A 46 5.01 -37.12 13.01
N GLY A 47 5.82 -36.36 12.30
CA GLY A 47 6.84 -35.51 12.90
C GLY A 47 6.15 -34.25 13.40
N THR A 48 6.13 -34.04 14.71
CA THR A 48 5.58 -32.85 15.36
C THR A 48 6.31 -31.59 14.88
N TRP A 49 5.76 -30.92 13.88
CA TRP A 49 6.11 -29.53 13.61
C TRP A 49 5.55 -28.70 14.76
N PRO A 50 6.35 -27.87 15.45
CA PRO A 50 5.77 -26.92 16.39
C PRO A 50 4.87 -25.98 15.57
N SER A 51 3.55 -26.14 15.75
CA SER A 51 2.59 -25.14 15.28
C SER A 51 3.07 -23.76 15.75
N PRO A 52 3.15 -22.74 14.87
CA PRO A 52 3.27 -21.39 15.39
C PRO A 52 2.05 -21.17 16.28
N THR A 53 2.30 -20.98 17.58
CA THR A 53 1.30 -20.55 18.55
C THR A 53 0.46 -19.45 17.92
N PRO A 54 -0.89 -19.45 18.03
CA PRO A 54 -1.66 -18.28 17.64
C PRO A 54 -1.15 -17.12 18.49
N SER A 55 -0.40 -16.20 17.84
CA SER A 55 -0.02 -14.93 18.44
C SER A 55 -1.33 -14.27 18.89
N PRO A 56 -1.45 -13.80 20.14
CA PRO A 56 -2.67 -13.17 20.59
C PRO A 56 -3.01 -12.04 19.62
N ALA A 57 -4.20 -12.13 19.03
CA ALA A 57 -4.74 -11.15 18.12
C ALA A 57 -4.48 -9.73 18.67
N ALA A 58 -3.91 -8.85 17.84
CA ALA A 58 -3.77 -7.43 18.14
C ALA A 58 -5.03 -6.92 18.84
N MET A 59 -4.89 -6.54 20.12
CA MET A 59 -6.00 -5.96 20.84
C MET A 59 -6.42 -4.68 20.11
N PRO A 60 -7.70 -4.50 19.75
CA PRO A 60 -8.20 -3.23 19.25
C PRO A 60 -8.01 -2.21 20.38
N GLY A 61 -7.06 -1.29 20.23
CA GLY A 61 -6.71 -0.31 21.25
C GLY A 61 -5.22 0.01 21.40
N CYS A 62 -4.32 -0.67 20.68
CA CYS A 62 -2.89 -0.43 20.78
C CYS A 62 -2.28 0.37 19.61
N THR A 63 -3.09 0.86 18.66
CA THR A 63 -2.57 1.71 17.57
C THR A 63 -2.25 3.10 18.10
N ARG A 64 -1.08 3.63 17.73
CA ARG A 64 -0.64 4.98 18.10
C ARG A 64 -0.81 5.90 16.91
N SER A 65 -1.29 7.12 17.16
CA SER A 65 -1.48 8.12 16.11
C SER A 65 -0.14 8.68 15.61
N HIS A 66 -0.15 9.30 14.43
CA HIS A 66 1.00 10.04 13.91
C HIS A 66 1.49 11.12 14.89
N GLY A 67 0.56 11.77 15.63
CA GLY A 67 0.89 12.74 16.67
C GLY A 67 1.61 12.13 17.88
N TYR A 68 1.27 10.89 18.25
CA TYR A 68 2.02 10.16 19.29
C TYR A 68 3.46 9.93 18.85
N TRP A 69 3.65 9.32 17.67
CA TRP A 69 4.97 8.97 17.15
C TRP A 69 5.86 10.19 16.99
N LYS A 70 5.33 11.30 16.45
CA LYS A 70 6.05 12.57 16.34
C LYS A 70 6.62 13.07 17.67
N ASN A 71 5.85 12.91 18.76
CA ASN A 71 6.21 13.44 20.07
C ASN A 71 6.99 12.42 20.93
N HIS A 72 7.19 11.19 20.45
CA HIS A 72 7.90 10.11 21.17
C HIS A 72 8.96 9.42 20.30
N PRO A 73 9.94 10.16 19.73
CA PRO A 73 10.94 9.57 18.84
C PRO A 73 11.80 8.49 19.51
N LEU A 74 12.07 8.63 20.81
CA LEU A 74 12.82 7.63 21.60
C LEU A 74 12.08 6.30 21.79
N GLN A 75 10.80 6.22 21.40
CA GLN A 75 10.00 5.01 21.50
C GLN A 75 9.76 4.36 20.13
N TRP A 76 10.32 4.90 19.06
CA TRP A 76 10.22 4.26 17.76
C TRP A 76 10.94 2.92 17.80
N PRO A 77 10.30 1.83 17.33
CA PRO A 77 10.91 0.50 17.34
C PRO A 77 12.06 0.36 16.31
N VAL A 78 12.16 1.31 15.37
CA VAL A 78 13.14 1.32 14.28
C VAL A 78 13.65 2.74 14.03
N GLU A 79 14.88 2.85 13.53
CA GLU A 79 15.54 4.12 13.20
C GLU A 79 15.30 4.58 11.76
N SER A 80 14.69 3.73 10.93
CA SER A 80 14.34 4.02 9.54
C SER A 80 13.07 3.29 9.10
N LEU A 81 12.43 3.80 8.06
CA LEU A 81 11.27 3.17 7.40
C LEU A 81 11.45 3.15 5.89
N GLU A 82 10.87 2.15 5.25
CA GLU A 82 10.67 2.14 3.79
C GLU A 82 9.41 2.92 3.46
N LEU A 83 9.58 4.16 2.98
CA LEU A 83 8.50 5.05 2.57
C LEU A 83 8.57 5.26 1.06
N ALA A 84 7.48 4.95 0.36
CA ALA A 84 7.35 5.09 -1.09
C ALA A 84 8.44 4.34 -1.91
N GLY A 85 9.01 3.27 -1.35
CA GLY A 85 10.07 2.48 -1.98
C GLY A 85 11.50 3.01 -1.76
N GLU A 86 11.67 4.00 -0.88
CA GLU A 86 12.96 4.52 -0.45
C GLU A 86 13.13 4.35 1.07
N THR A 87 14.37 4.19 1.52
CA THR A 87 14.71 4.17 2.94
C THR A 87 14.82 5.61 3.47
N TRP A 88 13.98 5.97 4.44
CA TRP A 88 14.01 7.27 5.10
C TRP A 88 14.47 7.12 6.54
N LEU A 89 15.38 7.99 6.99
CA LEU A 89 15.84 8.00 8.38
C LEU A 89 14.80 8.64 9.29
N GLN A 90 14.84 8.29 10.57
CA GLN A 90 13.93 8.82 11.58
C GLN A 90 13.89 10.36 11.58
N GLU A 91 15.02 11.03 11.40
CA GLU A 91 15.07 12.50 11.38
C GLU A 91 14.30 13.12 10.21
N ASP A 92 14.41 12.54 9.01
CA ASP A 92 13.67 12.98 7.82
C ASP A 92 12.16 12.71 8.00
N LEU A 93 11.81 11.56 8.55
CA LEU A 93 10.42 11.19 8.84
C LEU A 93 9.81 12.10 9.90
N LEU A 94 10.58 12.51 10.92
CA LEU A 94 10.15 13.49 11.90
C LEU A 94 9.97 14.88 11.28
N ALA A 95 10.80 15.27 10.30
CA ALA A 95 10.61 16.51 9.55
C ALA A 95 9.31 16.48 8.74
N VAL A 96 9.00 15.36 8.10
CA VAL A 96 7.70 15.15 7.41
C VAL A 96 6.54 15.26 8.40
N LEU A 97 6.58 14.56 9.54
CA LEU A 97 5.55 14.63 10.60
C LEU A 97 5.44 16.03 11.23
N GLY A 98 6.53 16.78 11.25
CA GLY A 98 6.61 18.15 11.74
C GLY A 98 5.99 19.17 10.78
N THR A 99 5.88 18.84 9.49
CA THR A 99 5.36 19.73 8.45
C THR A 99 3.82 19.76 8.50
N PRO A 100 3.17 20.91 8.73
CA PRO A 100 1.72 21.01 8.75
C PRO A 100 1.13 20.69 7.37
N PRO A 101 0.19 19.74 7.23
CA PRO A 101 -0.30 19.32 5.91
C PRO A 101 -0.99 20.42 5.11
N SER A 102 -1.63 21.40 5.76
CA SER A 102 -2.23 22.58 5.11
C SER A 102 -3.16 22.28 3.93
N GLY A 103 -3.77 21.09 3.88
CA GLY A 103 -4.63 20.63 2.78
C GLY A 103 -3.93 19.76 1.72
N ASP A 104 -2.60 19.66 1.76
CA ASP A 104 -1.82 18.77 0.88
C ASP A 104 -2.08 17.30 1.25
N ALA A 105 -2.75 16.57 0.35
CA ALA A 105 -3.06 15.17 0.55
C ALA A 105 -1.82 14.26 0.63
N SER A 106 -0.68 14.65 0.05
CA SER A 106 0.57 13.90 0.18
C SER A 106 1.11 13.93 1.60
N LEU A 107 1.06 15.09 2.26
CA LEU A 107 1.46 15.22 3.67
C LEU A 107 0.45 14.53 4.60
N ILE A 108 -0.85 14.64 4.32
CA ILE A 108 -1.89 13.94 5.09
C ILE A 108 -1.65 12.42 5.02
N LEU A 109 -1.46 11.87 3.82
CA LEU A 109 -1.23 10.45 3.64
C LEU A 109 0.11 10.00 4.24
N ALA A 110 1.18 10.80 4.06
CA ALA A 110 2.49 10.49 4.61
C ALA A 110 2.43 10.39 6.15
N HIS A 111 1.73 11.30 6.83
CA HIS A 111 1.59 11.25 8.28
C HIS A 111 0.94 9.95 8.74
N GLN A 112 -0.14 9.53 8.09
CA GLN A 112 -0.84 8.30 8.45
C GLN A 112 -0.05 7.05 8.09
N LEU A 113 0.62 7.03 6.93
CA LEU A 113 1.44 5.89 6.52
C LEU A 113 2.63 5.68 7.44
N ILE A 114 3.32 6.75 7.85
CA ILE A 114 4.42 6.67 8.83
C ILE A 114 3.92 6.07 10.15
N ALA A 115 2.76 6.53 10.64
CA ALA A 115 2.17 5.98 11.87
C ALA A 115 1.80 4.51 11.73
N ALA A 116 1.19 4.11 10.61
CA ALA A 116 0.82 2.73 10.33
C ALA A 116 2.06 1.81 10.28
N LEU A 117 3.13 2.25 9.62
CA LEU A 117 4.39 1.51 9.56
C LEU A 117 5.05 1.35 10.93
N LEU A 118 5.06 2.41 11.75
CA LEU A 118 5.59 2.33 13.12
C LEU A 118 4.73 1.45 14.03
N ASN A 119 3.41 1.49 13.89
CA ASN A 119 2.51 0.58 14.60
C ASN A 119 2.78 -0.88 14.20
N LEU A 120 3.00 -1.15 12.92
CA LEU A 120 3.35 -2.49 12.42
C LEU A 120 4.69 -2.95 12.99
N ALA A 121 5.70 -2.07 13.02
CA ALA A 121 7.01 -2.37 13.60
C ALA A 121 6.95 -2.53 15.12
N ASN A 122 5.94 -1.97 15.79
CA ASN A 122 5.70 -2.13 17.23
C ASN A 122 4.82 -3.36 17.55
N ASP A 123 4.94 -4.43 16.75
CA ASP A 123 4.25 -5.71 16.91
C ASP A 123 2.71 -5.63 17.03
N VAL A 124 2.09 -4.59 16.47
CA VAL A 124 0.63 -4.56 16.30
C VAL A 124 0.31 -5.34 15.03
N SER A 125 -0.19 -6.58 15.18
CA SER A 125 -0.49 -7.44 14.03
C SER A 125 -1.62 -6.84 13.17
N PHE A 126 -1.30 -6.40 11.95
CA PHE A 126 -2.26 -5.85 10.98
C PHE A 126 -2.48 -6.78 9.79
N GLN A 127 -3.09 -7.96 10.00
CA GLN A 127 -3.39 -8.86 8.87
C GLN A 127 -4.42 -8.27 7.86
N THR A 128 -5.09 -7.16 8.19
CA THR A 128 -6.14 -6.55 7.34
C THR A 128 -5.69 -5.28 6.61
N ILE A 129 -4.54 -4.66 6.95
CA ILE A 129 -4.12 -3.36 6.39
C ILE A 129 -3.11 -3.48 5.25
N GLU A 130 -2.49 -4.65 5.05
CA GLU A 130 -1.42 -4.85 4.06
C GLU A 130 -1.75 -4.36 2.63
N PRO A 131 -2.94 -4.64 2.03
CA PRO A 131 -3.25 -4.13 0.68
C PRO A 131 -3.41 -2.61 0.63
N LYS A 132 -3.91 -2.00 1.71
CA LYS A 132 -4.08 -0.54 1.82
C LYS A 132 -2.73 0.15 1.97
N LEU A 133 -1.84 -0.45 2.77
CA LEU A 133 -0.47 0.03 2.97
C LEU A 133 0.30 0.05 1.64
N LEU A 134 0.20 -1.03 0.85
CA LEU A 134 0.83 -1.08 -0.47
C LEU A 134 0.28 -0.02 -1.42
N ARG A 135 -1.05 0.21 -1.44
CA ARG A 135 -1.65 1.25 -2.28
C ARG A 135 -1.21 2.65 -1.85
N ALA A 136 -1.10 2.91 -0.55
CA ALA A 136 -0.58 4.17 -0.02
C ALA A 136 0.89 4.40 -0.39
N GLN A 137 1.75 3.38 -0.24
CA GLN A 137 3.15 3.42 -0.67
C GLN A 137 3.27 3.78 -2.16
N ALA A 138 2.50 3.09 -3.03
CA ALA A 138 2.53 3.33 -4.46
C ALA A 138 2.03 4.73 -4.85
N TRP A 139 0.99 5.23 -4.15
CA TRP A 139 0.48 6.58 -4.38
C TRP A 139 1.52 7.64 -3.98
N LEU A 140 2.19 7.49 -2.82
CA LEU A 140 3.25 8.43 -2.39
C LEU A 140 4.51 8.36 -3.26
N ALA A 141 4.80 7.21 -3.88
CA ALA A 141 5.86 7.12 -4.89
C ALA A 141 5.56 7.98 -6.13
N THR A 142 4.27 8.23 -6.41
CA THR A 142 3.84 9.13 -7.49
C THR A 142 3.78 10.60 -7.02
N TYR A 143 3.37 10.82 -5.78
CA TYR A 143 3.20 12.14 -5.17
C TYR A 143 3.96 12.23 -3.83
N PRO A 144 5.26 12.58 -3.87
CA PRO A 144 6.09 12.64 -2.68
C PRO A 144 5.55 13.60 -1.61
N PRO A 145 5.86 13.41 -0.32
CA PRO A 145 5.38 14.29 0.74
C PRO A 145 5.71 15.77 0.46
N GLY A 146 4.68 16.62 0.44
CA GLY A 146 4.81 18.05 0.14
C GLY A 146 4.63 18.41 -1.34
N SER A 147 4.23 17.46 -2.19
CA SER A 147 4.09 17.70 -3.64
C SER A 147 2.82 18.45 -4.04
N ASP A 148 1.86 18.65 -3.13
CA ASP A 148 0.54 19.26 -3.38
C ASP A 148 -0.16 18.74 -4.65
N PRO A 149 -0.66 17.48 -4.62
CA PRO A 149 -1.22 16.82 -5.80
C PRO A 149 -2.48 17.52 -6.33
N PRO A 150 -2.75 17.43 -7.65
CA PRO A 150 -3.95 18.01 -8.25
C PRO A 150 -5.24 17.37 -7.69
N GLU A 151 -6.37 18.08 -7.83
CA GLU A 151 -7.69 17.67 -7.31
C GLU A 151 -8.03 16.21 -7.55
N GLU A 152 -7.83 15.73 -8.79
CA GLU A 152 -8.14 14.37 -9.21
C GLU A 152 -7.42 13.31 -8.35
N ALA A 153 -6.17 13.56 -7.97
CA ALA A 153 -5.38 12.68 -7.13
C ALA A 153 -5.56 12.97 -5.63
N ARG A 154 -5.86 14.22 -5.27
CA ARG A 154 -6.01 14.67 -3.87
C ARG A 154 -7.06 13.87 -3.11
N GLN A 155 -8.21 13.60 -3.73
CA GLN A 155 -9.28 12.82 -3.11
C GLN A 155 -8.88 11.37 -2.85
N GLU A 156 -8.11 10.76 -3.76
CA GLU A 156 -7.58 9.41 -3.55
C GLU A 156 -6.60 9.37 -2.39
N GLY A 157 -5.67 10.34 -2.30
CA GLY A 157 -4.72 10.43 -1.19
C GLY A 157 -5.41 10.57 0.17
N ILE A 158 -6.45 11.41 0.25
CA ILE A 158 -7.27 11.57 1.46
C ILE A 158 -8.00 10.26 1.81
N ALA A 159 -8.61 9.60 0.82
CA ALA A 159 -9.31 8.34 1.04
C ALA A 159 -8.36 7.23 1.53
N LEU A 160 -7.13 7.19 1.00
CA LEU A 160 -6.09 6.28 1.47
C LEU A 160 -5.67 6.58 2.92
N ALA A 161 -5.55 7.85 3.29
CA ALA A 161 -5.17 8.23 4.64
C ALA A 161 -6.20 7.77 5.68
N LEU A 162 -7.50 7.96 5.38
CA LEU A 162 -8.61 7.57 6.27
C LEU A 162 -8.69 6.07 6.55
N VAL A 163 -8.20 5.22 5.64
CA VAL A 163 -8.27 3.77 5.80
C VAL A 163 -7.08 3.17 6.54
N LEU A 164 -6.07 3.99 6.86
CA LEU A 164 -4.85 3.64 7.61
C LEU A 164 -4.92 4.00 9.11
N GLU A 165 -5.97 4.72 9.55
CA GLU A 165 -6.20 5.05 10.97
C GLU A 165 -6.56 3.84 11.84
#